data_AF-A0A4R7NLM2-F1
#
_entry.id   AF-A0A4R7NLM2-F1
#
_cell.length_a   1.000
_cell.length_b   1.000
_cell.length_c   1.000
_cell.angle_alpha   90.00
_cell.angle_beta   90.00
_cell.angle_gamma   90.00
#
_symmetry.space_group_name_H-M   'P 1'
#
loop_
_entity.id
_entity.type
_entity.pdbx_description
1 polymer ?
#
loop_
_entity_poly.entity_id
_entity_poly.type
_entity_poly.pdbx_seq_one_letter_code
_entity_poly.pdbx_strand_id
1 'polypeptide(L)'
;MSIATVVSITGQAWARDPDGNLRELSVGDVLKEGETLITSANGSVQLDFNDGLPPTLIGGDEQVALTNDVDAENASGQDESAVQDSEVEALLSALEEEEGDLFELLEATAAGGGAAGGGGGGSDFVRLSRIEESVQGLQYEYSVGADEGPETIEFAEAPVADETAAVANIVLDPITADNTVNDTEAGQTIAITGSVTGDAAAGDTVTLTIGDQSYEGTVGDDLTYSIDVAGEVLAAHDTVSAEVTGADEAGNAFSADTAREYAVDTTAQAGITIDPVTDDNTVNDTEAGQTIAITGSVTGDAAAGDTVTLTIGDQSYAGTVGDDLTYSIDVAGEVLAANDTMAANVTGTDEAGNAFSADTTRDYSVDTDASATITIDPVTDDNTVNDTEAGQTIAITGSVTGDAAAGDTVTLTIGDQSYEGTVGDDLTYSIDVAGEVLAANDTMAANVTGTDEAGNAFSADTAREYAVDTT
;
A
#
# COMPACT_ATOMS: atom_id res chain seq x y z
N MET A 1 33.66 -30.30 3.85
CA MET A 1 33.33 -30.63 2.44
C MET A 1 32.09 -29.86 2.01
N SER A 2 31.66 -29.88 0.74
CA SER A 2 30.33 -29.37 0.36
C SER A 2 29.27 -30.34 0.86
N ILE A 3 28.27 -29.85 1.59
CA ILE A 3 27.21 -30.69 2.17
C ILE A 3 25.89 -30.54 1.40
N ALA A 4 25.50 -29.31 1.08
CA ALA A 4 24.23 -29.05 0.41
C ALA A 4 24.32 -27.85 -0.54
N THR A 5 23.43 -27.81 -1.53
CA THR A 5 23.26 -26.69 -2.47
C THR A 5 21.90 -26.05 -2.25
N VAL A 6 21.85 -24.72 -2.25
CA VAL A 6 20.59 -23.97 -2.10
C VAL A 6 19.80 -24.01 -3.41
N VAL A 7 18.58 -24.55 -3.35
CA VAL A 7 17.69 -24.74 -4.51
C VAL A 7 16.70 -23.57 -4.64
N SER A 8 16.19 -23.08 -3.53
CA SER A 8 15.30 -21.91 -3.49
C SER A 8 15.41 -21.19 -2.15
N ILE A 9 15.12 -19.89 -2.14
CA ILE A 9 15.03 -19.05 -0.94
C ILE A 9 13.76 -18.20 -1.04
N THR A 10 12.98 -18.18 0.02
CA THR A 10 11.94 -17.17 0.27
C THR A 10 12.41 -16.29 1.43
N GLY A 11 12.24 -14.98 1.39
CA GLY A 11 12.77 -14.07 2.41
C GLY A 11 14.30 -13.96 2.39
N GLN A 12 14.93 -13.86 3.58
CA GLN A 12 16.39 -13.75 3.73
C GLN A 12 16.96 -14.96 4.47
N ALA A 13 18.18 -15.36 4.09
CA ALA A 13 18.93 -16.44 4.74
C ALA A 13 20.44 -16.18 4.71
N TRP A 14 21.16 -16.68 5.72
CA TRP A 14 22.60 -16.54 5.87
C TRP A 14 23.27 -17.86 6.23
N ALA A 15 24.51 -18.04 5.81
CA ALA A 15 25.42 -19.04 6.34
C ALA A 15 26.39 -18.39 7.32
N ARG A 16 26.50 -18.96 8.51
CA ARG A 16 27.52 -18.61 9.51
C ARG A 16 28.66 -19.62 9.44
N ASP A 17 29.88 -19.14 9.22
CA ASP A 17 31.07 -19.99 9.27
C ASP A 17 31.48 -20.34 10.73
N PRO A 18 32.38 -21.32 10.95
CA PRO A 18 32.87 -21.66 12.28
C PRO A 18 33.59 -20.52 13.02
N ASP A 19 34.07 -19.52 12.29
CA ASP A 19 34.73 -18.32 12.83
C ASP A 19 33.70 -17.22 13.23
N GLY A 20 32.40 -17.47 12.97
CA GLY A 20 31.29 -16.60 13.34
C GLY A 20 30.90 -15.55 12.31
N ASN A 21 31.51 -15.55 11.12
CA ASN A 21 31.17 -14.59 10.07
C ASN A 21 29.90 -15.01 9.35
N LEU A 22 29.03 -14.03 9.05
CA LEU A 22 27.80 -14.23 8.30
C LEU A 22 27.99 -13.90 6.83
N ARG A 23 27.42 -14.76 5.98
CA ARG A 23 27.34 -14.58 4.53
C ARG A 23 25.90 -14.77 4.10
N GLU A 24 25.31 -13.78 3.45
CA GLU A 24 23.97 -13.90 2.87
C GLU A 24 23.98 -14.94 1.74
N LEU A 25 22.92 -15.74 1.68
CA LEU A 25 22.79 -16.85 0.75
C LEU A 25 22.00 -16.46 -0.50
N SER A 26 22.44 -16.98 -1.64
CA SER A 26 21.74 -16.90 -2.91
C SER A 26 21.45 -18.30 -3.46
N VAL A 27 20.45 -18.43 -4.32
CA VAL A 27 20.15 -19.69 -5.00
C VAL A 27 21.37 -20.16 -5.81
N GLY A 28 21.73 -21.43 -5.65
CA GLY A 28 22.94 -22.04 -6.22
C GLY A 28 24.17 -21.98 -5.32
N ASP A 29 24.10 -21.30 -4.16
CA ASP A 29 25.20 -21.32 -3.20
C ASP A 29 25.38 -22.70 -2.58
N VAL A 30 26.64 -23.04 -2.32
CA VAL A 30 27.03 -24.30 -1.69
C VAL A 30 27.34 -24.06 -0.22
N LEU A 31 26.64 -24.78 0.65
CA LEU A 31 26.88 -24.81 2.08
C LEU A 31 27.92 -25.87 2.42
N LYS A 32 28.83 -25.50 3.33
CA LYS A 32 29.95 -26.34 3.72
C LYS A 32 29.75 -26.92 5.11
N GLU A 33 30.42 -28.05 5.33
CA GLU A 33 30.54 -28.68 6.63
C GLU A 33 31.02 -27.70 7.71
N GLY A 34 30.28 -27.67 8.83
CA GLY A 34 30.53 -26.77 9.94
C GLY A 34 29.89 -25.38 9.79
N GLU A 35 29.27 -25.06 8.65
CA GLU A 35 28.44 -23.86 8.54
C GLU A 35 27.08 -24.06 9.21
N THR A 36 26.53 -22.99 9.80
CA THR A 36 25.15 -22.93 10.29
C THR A 36 24.30 -22.13 9.31
N LEU A 37 23.23 -22.73 8.77
CA LEU A 37 22.20 -22.01 8.04
C LEU A 37 21.32 -21.24 9.03
N ILE A 38 20.96 -19.99 8.71
CA ILE A 38 20.10 -19.12 9.50
C ILE A 38 19.04 -18.54 8.57
N THR A 39 17.75 -18.74 8.85
CA THR A 39 16.65 -18.14 8.09
C THR A 39 16.02 -16.98 8.86
N SER A 40 15.52 -15.97 8.13
CA SER A 40 14.71 -14.90 8.72
C SER A 40 13.33 -15.41 9.16
N ALA A 41 12.61 -14.64 9.99
CA ALA A 41 11.30 -15.05 10.55
C ALA A 41 10.24 -15.40 9.48
N ASN A 42 10.27 -14.74 8.33
CA ASN A 42 9.39 -15.04 7.17
C ASN A 42 10.15 -15.74 6.03
N GLY A 43 11.34 -16.30 6.33
CA GLY A 43 12.21 -16.91 5.34
C GLY A 43 12.03 -18.42 5.23
N SER A 44 12.44 -19.01 4.11
CA SER A 44 12.58 -20.46 3.99
C SER A 44 13.65 -20.80 2.96
N VAL A 45 14.30 -21.95 3.11
CA VAL A 45 15.38 -22.38 2.21
C VAL A 45 15.20 -23.86 1.86
N GLN A 46 15.22 -24.20 0.58
CA GLN A 46 15.30 -25.60 0.15
C GLN A 46 16.75 -26.00 -0.13
N LEU A 47 17.19 -27.12 0.42
CA LEU A 47 18.54 -27.65 0.31
C LEU A 47 18.56 -28.99 -0.40
N ASP A 48 19.42 -29.13 -1.40
CA ASP A 48 19.73 -30.40 -2.06
C ASP A 48 21.08 -30.93 -1.56
N PHE A 49 21.05 -32.10 -0.91
CA PHE A 49 22.23 -32.78 -0.37
C PHE A 49 22.97 -33.64 -1.40
N ASN A 50 22.50 -33.67 -2.65
CA ASN A 50 23.02 -34.51 -3.75
C ASN A 50 23.03 -36.01 -3.42
N ASP A 51 22.12 -36.45 -2.55
CA ASP A 51 21.93 -37.85 -2.15
C ASP A 51 20.86 -38.57 -3.00
N GLY A 52 20.17 -37.84 -3.89
CA GLY A 52 19.12 -38.36 -4.77
C GLY A 52 17.72 -38.34 -4.13
N LEU A 53 17.57 -37.74 -2.95
CA LEU A 53 16.29 -37.46 -2.31
C LEU A 53 15.77 -36.07 -2.73
N PRO A 54 14.46 -35.81 -2.59
CA PRO A 54 13.92 -34.48 -2.83
C PRO A 54 14.54 -33.43 -1.89
N PRO A 55 14.66 -32.16 -2.31
CA PRO A 55 15.23 -31.10 -1.48
C PRO A 55 14.51 -30.93 -0.14
N THR A 56 15.26 -30.75 0.93
CA THR A 56 14.73 -30.54 2.28
C THR A 56 14.38 -29.07 2.49
N LEU A 57 13.16 -28.79 2.95
CA LEU A 57 12.72 -27.43 3.30
C LEU A 57 13.11 -27.10 4.75
N ILE A 58 13.80 -25.97 4.91
CA ILE A 58 14.09 -25.33 6.20
C ILE A 58 13.17 -24.12 6.32
N GLY A 59 12.42 -24.05 7.43
CA GLY A 59 11.40 -23.04 7.70
C GLY A 59 11.97 -21.69 8.11
N GLY A 60 11.09 -20.78 8.53
CA GLY A 60 11.46 -19.47 9.04
C GLY A 60 11.89 -19.52 10.51
N ASP A 61 12.77 -18.59 10.89
CA ASP A 61 13.34 -18.50 12.25
C ASP A 61 14.12 -19.74 12.70
N GLU A 62 14.71 -20.48 11.76
CA GLU A 62 15.45 -21.71 12.02
C GLU A 62 16.97 -21.51 11.91
N GLN A 63 17.72 -22.20 12.79
CA GLN A 63 19.17 -22.31 12.73
C GLN A 63 19.59 -23.78 12.64
N VAL A 64 20.16 -24.17 11.50
CA VAL A 64 20.49 -25.58 11.21
C VAL A 64 21.99 -25.73 11.01
N ALA A 65 22.63 -26.52 11.88
CA ALA A 65 24.04 -26.87 11.74
C ALA A 65 24.21 -28.01 10.72
N LEU A 66 25.14 -27.85 9.78
CA LEU A 66 25.41 -28.85 8.77
C LEU A 66 26.58 -29.75 9.18
N THR A 67 26.26 -30.99 9.54
CA THR A 67 27.24 -32.04 9.90
C THR A 67 27.20 -33.17 8.87
N ASN A 68 28.30 -33.94 8.78
CA ASN A 68 28.46 -35.05 7.84
C ASN A 68 27.80 -36.37 8.33
N ASP A 69 27.05 -36.35 9.42
CA ASP A 69 26.39 -37.57 9.92
C ASP A 69 25.14 -37.85 9.08
N VAL A 70 25.33 -38.77 8.13
CA VAL A 70 24.27 -39.42 7.37
C VAL A 70 23.48 -40.31 8.32
N ASP A 71 22.45 -39.73 8.95
CA ASP A 71 21.24 -40.43 9.36
C ASP A 71 20.06 -39.47 9.13
N ALA A 72 19.27 -39.78 8.12
CA ALA A 72 18.06 -39.06 7.74
C ALA A 72 16.95 -39.36 8.76
N GLU A 73 17.03 -38.79 9.97
CA GLU A 73 15.92 -38.55 10.91
C GLU A 73 16.39 -37.64 12.07
N ASN A 74 16.92 -36.43 11.79
CA ASN A 74 16.88 -35.36 12.79
C ASN A 74 17.18 -33.98 12.17
N ALA A 75 16.16 -33.35 11.60
CA ALA A 75 16.16 -31.92 11.35
C ALA A 75 15.01 -31.29 12.14
N SER A 76 15.08 -31.39 13.47
CA SER A 76 14.42 -30.44 14.36
C SER A 76 15.30 -30.22 15.57
N GLY A 77 16.14 -29.19 15.50
CA GLY A 77 16.78 -28.66 16.70
C GLY A 77 15.74 -27.98 17.58
N GLN A 78 15.01 -28.76 18.38
CA GLN A 78 14.36 -28.22 19.56
C GLN A 78 15.42 -28.08 20.66
N ASP A 79 15.40 -26.91 21.28
CA ASP A 79 16.11 -26.52 22.48
C ASP A 79 16.16 -27.66 23.53
N GLU A 80 17.35 -28.26 23.72
CA GLU A 80 17.66 -29.30 24.71
C GLU A 80 17.71 -28.71 26.14
N SER A 81 16.65 -28.01 26.55
CA SER A 81 16.58 -27.51 27.92
C SER A 81 15.16 -27.35 28.47
N ALA A 82 14.21 -28.26 28.19
CA ALA A 82 12.94 -28.26 28.92
C ALA A 82 12.08 -29.55 28.89
N VAL A 83 12.59 -30.75 29.20
CA VAL A 83 11.68 -31.86 29.61
C VAL A 83 12.34 -32.75 30.66
N GLN A 84 12.35 -32.30 31.93
CA GLN A 84 12.36 -33.23 33.07
C GLN A 84 10.92 -33.33 33.55
N ASP A 85 10.09 -34.02 32.77
CA ASP A 85 8.75 -34.37 33.20
C ASP A 85 8.69 -35.88 33.40
N SER A 86 8.53 -36.30 34.66
CA SER A 86 8.53 -37.70 35.07
C SER A 86 7.43 -38.54 34.40
N GLU A 87 6.47 -37.87 33.77
CA GLU A 87 5.36 -38.48 33.03
C GLU A 87 5.79 -38.93 31.63
N VAL A 88 6.74 -38.24 30.99
CA VAL A 88 7.26 -38.59 29.65
C VAL A 88 8.14 -39.83 29.71
N GLU A 89 8.93 -39.98 30.79
CA GLU A 89 9.78 -41.15 31.01
C GLU A 89 8.97 -42.41 31.37
N ALA A 90 7.78 -42.25 31.97
CA ALA A 90 6.84 -43.34 32.21
C ALA A 90 6.13 -43.81 30.92
N LEU A 91 5.82 -42.87 30.00
CA LEU A 91 5.24 -43.17 28.69
C LEU A 91 6.23 -43.90 27.76
N LEU A 92 7.50 -43.49 27.77
CA LEU A 92 8.57 -44.18 27.04
C LEU A 92 8.80 -45.61 27.57
N SER A 93 8.75 -45.80 28.90
CA SER A 93 8.89 -47.14 29.49
C SER A 93 7.69 -48.05 29.24
N ALA A 94 6.49 -47.50 29.00
CA ALA A 94 5.28 -48.27 28.70
C ALA A 94 5.17 -48.69 27.22
N LEU A 95 5.86 -47.96 26.32
CA LEU A 95 5.92 -48.30 24.88
C LEU A 95 6.96 -49.38 24.54
N GLU A 96 7.93 -49.64 25.42
CA GLU A 96 8.95 -50.70 25.24
C GLU A 96 8.51 -52.09 25.79
N GLU A 97 7.45 -52.18 26.60
CA GLU A 97 6.91 -53.47 27.06
C GLU A 97 5.77 -53.95 26.15
N GLU A 98 6.02 -55.03 25.40
CA GLU A 98 5.12 -55.66 24.42
C GLU A 98 3.75 -56.16 24.95
N GLU A 99 3.38 -55.91 26.21
CA GLU A 99 2.10 -56.32 26.82
C GLU A 99 1.49 -55.30 27.84
N GLY A 100 1.73 -53.99 27.71
CA GLY A 100 1.13 -52.96 28.58
C GLY A 100 -0.08 -52.21 28.00
N ASP A 101 -1.20 -52.12 28.72
CA ASP A 101 -2.41 -51.37 28.31
C ASP A 101 -2.25 -49.86 28.59
N LEU A 102 -2.30 -49.04 27.52
CA LEU A 102 -2.04 -47.60 27.52
C LEU A 102 -3.13 -46.75 28.22
N PHE A 103 -4.26 -47.34 28.62
CA PHE A 103 -5.38 -46.60 29.21
C PHE A 103 -5.28 -46.35 30.73
N GLU A 104 -4.28 -46.89 31.44
CA GLU A 104 -4.12 -46.67 32.89
C GLU A 104 -3.42 -45.34 33.23
N LEU A 105 -2.85 -44.62 32.25
CA LEU A 105 -2.07 -43.39 32.44
C LEU A 105 -2.87 -42.07 32.39
N LEU A 106 -4.18 -42.13 32.16
CA LEU A 106 -5.06 -40.95 32.14
C LEU A 106 -5.93 -40.88 33.40
N GLU A 107 -5.32 -40.66 34.57
CA GLU A 107 -6.08 -40.11 35.71
C GLU A 107 -6.20 -38.58 35.56
N ALA A 108 -7.43 -38.14 35.28
CA ALA A 108 -7.80 -36.75 35.18
C ALA A 108 -7.51 -35.99 36.49
N THR A 109 -6.63 -35.00 36.43
CA THR A 109 -6.52 -33.97 37.46
C THR A 109 -7.44 -32.79 37.13
N ALA A 110 -8.52 -32.61 37.91
CA ALA A 110 -9.20 -31.32 38.01
C ALA A 110 -9.88 -31.10 39.38
N ALA A 111 -9.28 -30.17 40.14
CA ALA A 111 -9.88 -29.15 41.02
C ALA A 111 -10.80 -29.51 42.22
N GLY A 112 -10.37 -29.06 43.41
CA GLY A 112 -11.10 -28.04 44.19
C GLY A 112 -12.38 -28.46 44.95
N GLY A 113 -12.30 -28.45 46.28
CA GLY A 113 -13.39 -28.87 47.17
C GLY A 113 -14.58 -27.90 47.31
N GLY A 114 -15.68 -28.45 47.85
CA GLY A 114 -16.86 -27.70 48.28
C GLY A 114 -18.07 -28.62 48.41
N ALA A 115 -18.75 -28.56 49.55
CA ALA A 115 -19.71 -29.56 50.01
C ALA A 115 -21.12 -29.48 49.38
N ALA A 116 -21.78 -30.64 49.42
CA ALA A 116 -23.23 -30.88 49.57
C ALA A 116 -24.15 -30.68 48.35
N GLY A 117 -24.87 -31.76 48.01
CA GLY A 117 -26.10 -31.71 47.22
C GLY A 117 -26.23 -32.90 46.27
N GLY A 118 -27.14 -33.82 46.57
CA GLY A 118 -27.25 -35.09 45.84
C GLY A 118 -28.07 -35.04 44.56
N GLY A 119 -28.07 -36.19 43.89
CA GLY A 119 -29.17 -36.65 43.05
C GLY A 119 -28.94 -36.60 41.54
N GLY A 120 -28.73 -37.78 40.96
CA GLY A 120 -29.38 -38.18 39.72
C GLY A 120 -28.61 -38.00 38.41
N GLY A 121 -28.75 -39.00 37.54
CA GLY A 121 -28.30 -39.01 36.15
C GLY A 121 -26.87 -39.53 36.04
N GLY A 122 -26.60 -40.77 35.67
CA GLY A 122 -27.09 -41.43 34.47
C GLY A 122 -25.84 -41.90 33.75
N SER A 123 -25.32 -43.07 34.11
CA SER A 123 -24.27 -43.73 33.34
C SER A 123 -24.93 -44.32 32.11
N ASP A 124 -24.97 -43.58 31.00
CA ASP A 124 -25.11 -44.19 29.68
C ASP A 124 -23.75 -44.76 29.30
N PHE A 125 -23.55 -46.02 29.67
CA PHE A 125 -22.59 -46.88 29.03
C PHE A 125 -23.00 -46.98 27.55
N VAL A 126 -22.15 -46.45 26.66
CA VAL A 126 -22.21 -46.82 25.25
C VAL A 126 -21.99 -48.33 25.19
N ARG A 127 -23.08 -49.07 24.93
CA ARG A 127 -22.99 -50.48 24.56
C ARG A 127 -22.41 -50.52 23.15
N LEU A 128 -21.19 -51.01 22.98
CA LEU A 128 -20.77 -51.54 21.70
C LEU A 128 -21.67 -52.75 21.40
N SER A 129 -22.68 -52.54 20.57
CA SER A 129 -23.41 -53.63 19.94
C SER A 129 -22.44 -54.32 18.99
N ARG A 130 -21.83 -55.43 19.45
CA ARG A 130 -21.23 -56.40 18.55
C ARG A 130 -22.37 -56.92 17.67
N ILE A 131 -22.32 -56.63 16.37
CA ILE A 131 -23.09 -57.40 15.40
C ILE A 131 -22.41 -58.78 15.36
N GLU A 132 -22.94 -59.73 16.13
CA GLU A 132 -22.73 -61.14 15.83
C GLU A 132 -23.59 -61.44 14.60
N GLU A 133 -22.97 -61.42 13.43
CA GLU A 133 -23.56 -62.02 12.25
C GLU A 133 -23.54 -63.54 12.41
N SER A 134 -24.65 -64.09 12.90
CA SER A 134 -24.92 -65.52 12.90
C SER A 134 -25.13 -65.98 11.46
N VAL A 135 -24.07 -66.46 10.81
CA VAL A 135 -24.24 -67.25 9.59
C VAL A 135 -24.84 -68.59 9.98
N GLN A 136 -26.14 -68.79 9.72
CA GLN A 136 -26.72 -70.12 9.77
C GLN A 136 -26.05 -70.98 8.70
N GLY A 137 -25.16 -71.88 9.10
CA GLY A 137 -24.70 -72.95 8.22
C GLY A 137 -25.92 -73.74 7.75
N LEU A 138 -26.23 -73.67 6.46
CA LEU A 138 -27.28 -74.46 5.83
C LEU A 138 -26.95 -75.95 6.04
N GLN A 139 -27.63 -76.60 6.98
CA GLN A 139 -27.69 -78.05 7.05
C GLN A 139 -28.55 -78.54 5.88
N TYR A 140 -27.91 -79.13 4.88
CA TYR A 140 -28.60 -80.01 3.93
C TYR A 140 -28.06 -81.43 4.09
N GLU A 141 -28.80 -82.27 4.81
CA GLU A 141 -28.69 -83.72 4.69
C GLU A 141 -29.35 -84.13 3.36
N TYR A 142 -28.55 -84.56 2.40
CA TYR A 142 -29.07 -85.20 1.19
C TYR A 142 -29.24 -86.69 1.45
N SER A 143 -30.49 -87.16 1.39
CA SER A 143 -30.82 -88.58 1.32
C SER A 143 -30.60 -89.07 -0.11
N VAL A 144 -29.64 -89.96 -0.31
CA VAL A 144 -29.40 -90.64 -1.59
C VAL A 144 -30.53 -91.63 -1.88
N GLY A 145 -31.53 -91.16 -2.63
CA GLY A 145 -32.49 -91.98 -3.36
C GLY A 145 -32.25 -91.83 -4.85
N ALA A 146 -32.08 -92.96 -5.54
CA ALA A 146 -31.65 -93.05 -6.92
C ALA A 146 -32.57 -92.35 -7.95
N ASP A 147 -31.93 -92.03 -9.08
CA ASP A 147 -32.46 -91.89 -10.43
C ASP A 147 -32.66 -90.46 -10.97
N GLU A 148 -32.24 -90.28 -12.23
CA GLU A 148 -32.23 -89.08 -13.07
C GLU A 148 -31.00 -88.14 -12.98
N GLY A 149 -30.44 -87.79 -14.15
CA GLY A 149 -29.11 -87.20 -14.37
C GLY A 149 -28.93 -85.74 -13.89
N PRO A 150 -27.70 -85.21 -13.91
CA PRO A 150 -27.43 -83.90 -13.33
C PRO A 150 -28.03 -82.77 -14.19
N GLU A 151 -29.06 -82.12 -13.67
CA GLU A 151 -29.43 -80.76 -14.08
C GLU A 151 -28.34 -79.79 -13.62
N THR A 152 -27.77 -79.03 -14.56
CA THR A 152 -26.92 -77.88 -14.27
C THR A 152 -27.79 -76.76 -13.70
N ILE A 153 -27.64 -76.48 -12.41
CA ILE A 153 -28.15 -75.26 -11.77
C ILE A 153 -27.09 -74.18 -11.99
N GLU A 154 -27.34 -73.24 -12.90
CA GLU A 154 -26.59 -71.98 -12.96
C GLU A 154 -27.06 -71.09 -11.82
N PHE A 155 -26.20 -70.90 -10.81
CA PHE A 155 -26.34 -69.77 -9.91
C PHE A 155 -25.91 -68.53 -10.68
N ALA A 156 -26.84 -67.62 -10.98
CA ALA A 156 -26.47 -66.28 -11.36
C ALA A 156 -25.58 -65.73 -10.24
N GLU A 157 -24.33 -65.39 -10.54
CA GLU A 157 -23.51 -64.60 -9.63
C GLU A 157 -24.32 -63.33 -9.32
N ALA A 158 -24.68 -63.15 -8.05
CA ALA A 158 -25.13 -61.84 -7.60
C ALA A 158 -23.98 -60.86 -7.90
N PRO A 159 -24.25 -59.67 -8.46
CA PRO A 159 -23.18 -58.70 -8.66
C PRO A 159 -22.49 -58.47 -7.31
N VAL A 160 -21.17 -58.67 -7.27
CA VAL A 160 -20.37 -58.29 -6.12
C VAL A 160 -20.48 -56.77 -6.06
N ALA A 161 -21.02 -56.22 -4.98
CA ALA A 161 -21.00 -54.78 -4.77
C ALA A 161 -19.52 -54.35 -4.80
N ASP A 162 -19.21 -53.34 -5.62
CA ASP A 162 -17.90 -52.73 -5.59
C ASP A 162 -17.82 -51.88 -4.31
N GLU A 163 -17.12 -52.38 -3.30
CA GLU A 163 -16.98 -51.72 -2.00
C GLU A 163 -15.78 -50.75 -1.97
N THR A 164 -15.22 -50.40 -3.14
CA THR A 164 -14.21 -49.34 -3.20
C THR A 164 -14.86 -48.01 -2.86
N ALA A 165 -14.27 -47.27 -1.93
CA ALA A 165 -14.74 -45.93 -1.57
C ALA A 165 -14.65 -45.00 -2.79
N ALA A 166 -15.76 -44.34 -3.13
CA ALA A 166 -15.78 -43.30 -4.13
C ALA A 166 -15.10 -42.03 -3.57
N VAL A 167 -14.23 -41.41 -4.37
CA VAL A 167 -13.44 -40.23 -3.98
C VAL A 167 -13.52 -39.18 -5.09
N ALA A 168 -13.90 -37.97 -4.70
CA ALA A 168 -13.87 -36.80 -5.56
C ALA A 168 -12.90 -35.75 -5.01
N ASN A 169 -12.54 -34.79 -5.86
CA ASN A 169 -11.88 -33.55 -5.46
C ASN A 169 -12.57 -32.38 -6.16
N ILE A 170 -12.71 -31.27 -5.44
CA ILE A 170 -13.28 -30.02 -5.96
C ILE A 170 -12.25 -28.91 -5.88
N VAL A 171 -12.19 -28.08 -6.92
CA VAL A 171 -11.33 -26.90 -7.00
C VAL A 171 -12.22 -25.71 -7.28
N LEU A 172 -12.03 -24.64 -6.50
CA LEU A 172 -12.71 -23.36 -6.70
C LEU A 172 -11.75 -22.35 -7.32
N ASP A 173 -12.15 -21.75 -8.44
CA ASP A 173 -11.36 -20.72 -9.14
C ASP A 173 -11.33 -19.41 -8.32
N PRO A 174 -10.43 -18.46 -8.63
CA PRO A 174 -10.50 -17.11 -8.05
C PRO A 174 -11.91 -16.51 -8.14
N ILE A 175 -12.31 -15.78 -7.09
CA ILE A 175 -13.56 -15.02 -7.11
C ILE A 175 -13.31 -13.78 -7.94
N THR A 176 -13.93 -13.67 -9.12
CA THR A 176 -13.55 -12.69 -10.18
C THR A 176 -12.13 -12.96 -10.74
N ALA A 177 -11.66 -12.11 -11.65
CA ALA A 177 -10.39 -12.34 -12.35
C ALA A 177 -9.15 -12.13 -11.48
N ASP A 178 -9.24 -11.26 -10.47
CA ASP A 178 -8.14 -10.82 -9.61
C ASP A 178 -8.30 -11.26 -8.14
N ASN A 179 -9.30 -12.09 -7.85
CA ASN A 179 -9.63 -12.54 -6.50
C ASN A 179 -10.02 -11.39 -5.54
N THR A 180 -10.48 -10.27 -6.09
CA THR A 180 -10.97 -9.11 -5.35
C THR A 180 -12.34 -8.72 -5.89
N VAL A 181 -13.28 -8.41 -5.00
CA VAL A 181 -14.60 -7.92 -5.40
C VAL A 181 -14.60 -6.40 -5.31
N ASN A 182 -14.72 -5.74 -6.46
CA ASN A 182 -14.82 -4.29 -6.57
C ASN A 182 -16.26 -3.76 -6.51
N ASP A 183 -16.46 -2.44 -6.45
CA ASP A 183 -17.80 -1.82 -6.36
C ASP A 183 -18.69 -2.17 -7.57
N THR A 184 -18.07 -2.21 -8.75
CA THR A 184 -18.78 -2.56 -9.99
C THR A 184 -19.23 -4.02 -9.99
N GLU A 185 -18.42 -4.93 -9.46
CA GLU A 185 -18.73 -6.35 -9.31
C GLU A 185 -19.75 -6.59 -8.19
N ALA A 186 -19.67 -5.83 -7.09
CA ALA A 186 -20.65 -5.86 -6.01
C ALA A 186 -22.07 -5.53 -6.50
N GLY A 187 -22.21 -4.69 -7.53
CA GLY A 187 -23.48 -4.38 -8.18
C GLY A 187 -23.97 -5.39 -9.23
N GLN A 188 -23.24 -6.47 -9.48
CA GLN A 188 -23.51 -7.43 -10.56
C GLN A 188 -23.81 -8.84 -10.05
N THR A 189 -24.18 -9.74 -10.96
CA THR A 189 -24.18 -11.19 -10.70
C THR A 189 -22.84 -11.75 -11.14
N ILE A 190 -22.16 -12.44 -10.23
CA ILE A 190 -20.83 -13.02 -10.46
C ILE A 190 -20.98 -14.53 -10.55
N ALA A 191 -20.45 -15.11 -11.62
CA ALA A 191 -20.38 -16.55 -11.79
C ALA A 191 -19.18 -17.08 -10.98
N ILE A 192 -19.45 -17.87 -9.94
CA ILE A 192 -18.42 -18.59 -9.20
C ILE A 192 -18.15 -19.91 -9.93
N THR A 193 -16.91 -20.10 -10.35
CA THR A 193 -16.51 -21.25 -11.16
C THR A 193 -15.54 -22.17 -10.43
N GLY A 194 -15.41 -23.38 -10.97
CA GLY A 194 -14.43 -24.34 -10.52
C GLY A 194 -14.51 -25.63 -11.33
N SER A 195 -13.78 -26.64 -10.85
CA SER A 195 -13.73 -27.95 -11.50
C SER A 195 -13.74 -29.07 -10.48
N VAL A 196 -14.12 -30.26 -10.96
CA VAL A 196 -14.10 -31.48 -10.15
C VAL A 196 -13.27 -32.56 -10.84
N THR A 197 -12.70 -33.47 -10.03
CA THR A 197 -11.97 -34.65 -10.50
C THR A 197 -12.27 -35.86 -9.61
N GLY A 198 -11.78 -37.05 -9.99
CA GLY A 198 -12.08 -38.30 -9.29
C GLY A 198 -13.37 -38.93 -9.81
N ASP A 199 -14.20 -39.44 -8.91
CA ASP A 199 -15.47 -40.10 -9.23
C ASP A 199 -16.64 -39.13 -9.47
N ALA A 200 -16.39 -37.82 -9.38
CA ALA A 200 -17.37 -36.80 -9.73
C ALA A 200 -17.67 -36.78 -11.24
N ALA A 201 -18.95 -36.64 -11.58
CA ALA A 201 -19.48 -36.72 -12.92
C ALA A 201 -20.52 -35.62 -13.18
N ALA A 202 -20.84 -35.43 -14.47
CA ALA A 202 -21.86 -34.47 -14.89
C ALA A 202 -23.21 -34.77 -14.23
N GLY A 203 -23.83 -33.74 -13.66
CA GLY A 203 -25.09 -33.83 -12.92
C GLY A 203 -24.94 -33.98 -11.41
N ASP A 204 -23.74 -34.22 -10.88
CA ASP A 204 -23.50 -34.19 -9.43
C ASP A 204 -23.76 -32.79 -8.85
N THR A 205 -24.24 -32.74 -7.62
CA THR A 205 -24.65 -31.49 -6.97
C THR A 205 -23.42 -30.75 -6.43
N VAL A 206 -23.32 -29.47 -6.75
CA VAL A 206 -22.35 -28.54 -6.15
C VAL A 206 -23.09 -27.52 -5.30
N THR A 207 -22.68 -27.38 -4.05
CA THR A 207 -23.24 -26.44 -3.09
C THR A 207 -22.18 -25.41 -2.73
N LEU A 208 -22.41 -24.14 -3.05
CA LEU A 208 -21.61 -23.03 -2.53
C LEU A 208 -22.22 -22.50 -1.23
N THR A 209 -21.37 -22.14 -0.28
CA THR A 209 -21.74 -21.48 0.97
C THR A 209 -20.96 -20.18 1.11
N ILE A 210 -21.69 -19.07 1.25
CA ILE A 210 -21.14 -17.72 1.49
C ILE A 210 -21.88 -17.14 2.69
N GLY A 211 -21.19 -17.06 3.83
CA GLY A 211 -21.84 -16.77 5.11
C GLY A 211 -22.92 -17.80 5.44
N ASP A 212 -24.15 -17.34 5.69
CA ASP A 212 -25.31 -18.20 5.98
C ASP A 212 -26.09 -18.59 4.71
N GLN A 213 -25.64 -18.18 3.52
CA GLN A 213 -26.36 -18.39 2.26
C GLN A 213 -25.79 -19.58 1.49
N SER A 214 -26.68 -20.38 0.92
CA SER A 214 -26.34 -21.57 0.14
C SER A 214 -26.87 -21.44 -1.29
N TYR A 215 -26.03 -21.78 -2.26
CA TYR A 215 -26.32 -21.74 -3.69
C TYR A 215 -26.02 -23.10 -4.30
N GLU A 216 -27.01 -23.70 -4.97
CA GLU A 216 -26.86 -25.02 -5.58
C GLU A 216 -26.73 -24.91 -7.10
N GLY A 217 -25.86 -25.75 -7.64
CA GLY A 217 -25.72 -26.01 -9.07
C GLY A 217 -25.34 -27.46 -9.31
N THR A 218 -24.91 -27.76 -10.54
CA THR A 218 -24.47 -29.10 -10.92
C THR A 218 -23.17 -29.06 -11.69
N VAL A 219 -22.39 -30.13 -11.59
CA VAL A 219 -21.24 -30.38 -12.46
C VAL A 219 -21.69 -30.50 -13.92
N GLY A 220 -21.04 -29.78 -14.82
CA GLY A 220 -21.29 -29.82 -16.26
C GLY A 220 -20.61 -31.00 -16.96
N ASP A 221 -20.92 -31.19 -18.25
CA ASP A 221 -20.37 -32.28 -19.08
C ASP A 221 -18.84 -32.22 -19.23
N ASP A 222 -18.23 -31.06 -19.00
CA ASP A 222 -16.79 -30.82 -19.05
C ASP A 222 -16.10 -30.90 -17.67
N LEU A 223 -16.81 -31.39 -16.65
CA LEU A 223 -16.36 -31.48 -15.25
C LEU A 223 -16.06 -30.13 -14.60
N THR A 224 -16.65 -29.04 -15.11
CA THR A 224 -16.65 -27.73 -14.47
C THR A 224 -17.99 -27.41 -13.85
N TYR A 225 -18.03 -26.44 -12.94
CA TYR A 225 -19.28 -25.89 -12.45
C TYR A 225 -19.26 -24.36 -12.52
N SER A 226 -20.45 -23.76 -12.61
CA SER A 226 -20.65 -22.32 -12.61
C SER A 226 -21.97 -22.01 -11.91
N ILE A 227 -21.89 -21.26 -10.81
CA ILE A 227 -23.04 -20.92 -9.98
C ILE A 227 -23.06 -19.40 -9.82
N ASP A 228 -24.16 -18.80 -10.26
CA ASP A 228 -24.37 -17.35 -10.18
C ASP A 228 -24.68 -16.92 -8.74
N VAL A 229 -23.86 -16.02 -8.22
CA VAL A 229 -24.01 -15.41 -6.90
C VAL A 229 -24.16 -13.89 -7.07
N ALA A 230 -25.03 -13.25 -6.28
CA ALA A 230 -25.14 -11.80 -6.29
C ALA A 230 -23.86 -11.18 -5.71
N GLY A 231 -23.26 -10.22 -6.40
CA GLY A 231 -22.04 -9.53 -5.98
C GLY A 231 -22.17 -8.86 -4.62
N GLU A 232 -23.35 -8.36 -4.26
CA GLU A 232 -23.61 -7.76 -2.93
C GLU A 232 -23.43 -8.77 -1.79
N VAL A 233 -23.62 -10.07 -2.06
CA VAL A 233 -23.35 -11.13 -1.08
C VAL A 233 -21.85 -11.35 -0.96
N LEU A 234 -21.12 -11.33 -2.07
CA LEU A 234 -19.67 -11.45 -2.05
C LEU A 234 -19.03 -10.22 -1.38
N ALA A 235 -19.49 -9.00 -1.66
CA ALA A 235 -18.98 -7.79 -1.01
C ALA A 235 -19.27 -7.72 0.51
N ALA A 236 -20.13 -8.59 1.04
CA ALA A 236 -20.45 -8.66 2.46
C ALA A 236 -19.66 -9.76 3.21
N HIS A 237 -18.86 -10.56 2.50
CA HIS A 237 -18.09 -11.69 3.05
C HIS A 237 -16.70 -11.72 2.41
N ASP A 238 -15.85 -12.66 2.82
CA ASP A 238 -14.46 -12.77 2.35
C ASP A 238 -14.08 -14.21 2.01
N THR A 239 -15.02 -15.15 2.13
CA THR A 239 -14.79 -16.59 1.91
C THR A 239 -15.95 -17.23 1.15
N VAL A 240 -15.64 -18.09 0.19
CA VAL A 240 -16.58 -19.00 -0.46
C VAL A 240 -16.15 -20.44 -0.19
N SER A 241 -17.04 -21.23 0.40
CA SER A 241 -16.88 -22.69 0.50
C SER A 241 -17.67 -23.38 -0.61
N ALA A 242 -17.13 -24.47 -1.15
CA ALA A 242 -17.80 -25.30 -2.13
C ALA A 242 -17.73 -26.77 -1.73
N GLU A 243 -18.84 -27.48 -1.87
CA GLU A 243 -18.94 -28.92 -1.64
C GLU A 243 -19.54 -29.58 -2.88
N VAL A 244 -18.95 -30.68 -3.35
CA VAL A 244 -19.56 -31.56 -4.35
C VAL A 244 -20.01 -32.85 -3.69
N THR A 245 -21.23 -33.29 -4.00
CA THR A 245 -21.79 -34.56 -3.53
C THR A 245 -22.37 -35.36 -4.69
N GLY A 246 -22.17 -36.67 -4.67
CA GLY A 246 -22.59 -37.56 -5.75
C GLY A 246 -22.44 -39.04 -5.37
N ALA A 247 -22.56 -39.90 -6.38
CA ALA A 247 -22.28 -41.32 -6.25
C ALA A 247 -21.62 -41.86 -7.52
N ASP A 248 -20.72 -42.83 -7.36
CA ASP A 248 -20.08 -43.52 -8.49
C ASP A 248 -21.07 -44.40 -9.29
N GLU A 249 -20.59 -45.03 -10.37
CA GLU A 249 -21.42 -45.93 -11.19
C GLU A 249 -21.96 -47.15 -10.41
N ALA A 250 -21.31 -47.53 -9.30
CA ALA A 250 -21.72 -48.62 -8.42
C ALA A 250 -22.73 -48.17 -7.34
N GLY A 251 -22.95 -46.86 -7.18
CA GLY A 251 -23.86 -46.26 -6.22
C GLY A 251 -23.22 -45.91 -4.85
N ASN A 252 -21.89 -45.94 -4.75
CA ASN A 252 -21.17 -45.52 -3.56
C ASN A 252 -21.14 -43.99 -3.47
N ALA A 253 -21.60 -43.42 -2.36
CA ALA A 253 -21.63 -41.97 -2.18
C ALA A 253 -20.23 -41.38 -1.90
N PHE A 254 -20.00 -40.16 -2.39
CA PHE A 254 -18.84 -39.36 -2.04
C PHE A 254 -19.25 -37.93 -1.64
N SER A 255 -18.37 -37.25 -0.91
CA SER A 255 -18.38 -35.79 -0.72
C SER A 255 -16.94 -35.28 -0.73
N ALA A 256 -16.74 -34.09 -1.30
CA ALA A 256 -15.49 -33.35 -1.23
C ALA A 256 -15.77 -31.86 -1.09
N ASP A 257 -15.02 -31.19 -0.23
CA ASP A 257 -15.16 -29.76 0.04
C ASP A 257 -13.85 -28.98 -0.17
N THR A 258 -14.00 -27.68 -0.43
CA THR A 258 -12.91 -26.72 -0.49
C THR A 258 -13.42 -25.34 -0.06
N ALA A 259 -12.50 -24.43 0.27
CA ALA A 259 -12.82 -23.04 0.55
C ALA A 259 -11.75 -22.12 -0.02
N ARG A 260 -12.16 -20.91 -0.40
CA ARG A 260 -11.27 -19.86 -0.90
C ARG A 260 -11.60 -18.53 -0.24
N GLU A 261 -10.56 -17.88 0.27
CA GLU A 261 -10.61 -16.49 0.70
C GLU A 261 -10.41 -15.54 -0.50
N TYR A 262 -11.06 -14.38 -0.47
CA TYR A 262 -10.95 -13.29 -1.45
C TYR A 262 -10.99 -11.93 -0.75
N ALA A 263 -10.46 -10.91 -1.41
CA ALA A 263 -10.50 -9.54 -0.89
C ALA A 263 -11.79 -8.84 -1.32
N VAL A 264 -12.23 -7.87 -0.52
CA VAL A 264 -13.31 -6.96 -0.89
C VAL A 264 -12.78 -5.55 -0.79
N ASP A 265 -12.82 -4.83 -1.91
CA ASP A 265 -12.47 -3.42 -1.96
C ASP A 265 -13.48 -2.71 -2.86
N THR A 266 -14.42 -1.99 -2.26
CA THR A 266 -15.53 -1.34 -2.99
C THR A 266 -15.39 0.18 -2.99
N THR A 267 -14.23 0.71 -2.63
CA THR A 267 -14.07 2.16 -2.48
C THR A 267 -12.67 2.60 -2.88
N ALA A 268 -12.60 3.59 -3.78
CA ALA A 268 -11.38 4.35 -3.98
C ALA A 268 -11.57 5.82 -3.58
N GLN A 269 -10.60 6.39 -2.89
CA GLN A 269 -10.55 7.78 -2.50
C GLN A 269 -9.16 8.37 -2.68
N ALA A 270 -9.10 9.52 -3.35
CA ALA A 270 -7.90 10.33 -3.46
C ALA A 270 -8.05 11.70 -2.80
N GLY A 271 -6.92 12.37 -2.60
CA GLY A 271 -6.82 13.80 -2.31
C GLY A 271 -5.87 14.47 -3.31
N ILE A 272 -6.09 15.77 -3.55
CA ILE A 272 -5.22 16.61 -4.39
C ILE A 272 -5.04 17.98 -3.74
N THR A 273 -3.83 18.53 -3.85
CA THR A 273 -3.44 19.85 -3.36
C THR A 273 -2.82 20.66 -4.48
N ILE A 274 -2.90 21.99 -4.39
CA ILE A 274 -2.19 22.93 -5.27
C ILE A 274 -1.28 23.78 -4.39
N ASP A 275 0.02 23.79 -4.71
CA ASP A 275 1.01 24.61 -4.04
C ASP A 275 0.81 26.11 -4.34
N PRO A 276 1.47 27.03 -3.60
CA PRO A 276 1.55 28.43 -4.00
C PRO A 276 1.91 28.62 -5.48
N VAL A 277 1.22 29.55 -6.14
CA VAL A 277 1.61 30.01 -7.47
C VAL A 277 2.82 30.91 -7.28
N THR A 278 3.98 30.51 -7.82
CA THR A 278 5.28 31.15 -7.50
C THR A 278 5.58 31.08 -5.98
N ASP A 279 6.67 31.71 -5.53
CA ASP A 279 7.14 31.56 -4.15
C ASP A 279 6.25 32.30 -3.13
N ASP A 280 5.55 33.35 -3.54
CA ASP A 280 4.79 34.26 -2.68
C ASP A 280 3.27 34.22 -2.91
N ASN A 281 2.80 33.32 -3.78
CA ASN A 281 1.39 33.22 -4.18
C ASN A 281 0.84 34.48 -4.88
N THR A 282 1.72 35.28 -5.48
CA THR A 282 1.39 36.49 -6.23
C THR A 282 2.09 36.46 -7.58
N VAL A 283 1.35 36.70 -8.64
CA VAL A 283 1.94 36.79 -9.99
C VAL A 283 2.33 38.24 -10.26
N ASN A 284 3.63 38.49 -10.41
CA ASN A 284 4.18 39.79 -10.78
C ASN A 284 4.31 40.01 -12.30
N ASP A 285 4.67 41.22 -12.74
CA ASP A 285 4.80 41.56 -14.17
C ASP A 285 5.84 40.68 -14.88
N THR A 286 6.95 40.41 -14.20
CA THR A 286 8.02 39.58 -14.75
C THR A 286 7.59 38.13 -14.92
N GLU A 287 6.80 37.60 -13.98
CA GLU A 287 6.24 36.25 -13.99
C GLU A 287 5.09 36.12 -14.99
N ALA A 288 4.27 37.16 -15.15
CA ALA A 288 3.23 37.24 -16.18
C ALA A 288 3.81 37.06 -17.60
N GLY A 289 5.07 37.44 -17.82
CA GLY A 289 5.80 37.24 -19.08
C GLY A 289 6.45 35.86 -19.25
N GLN A 290 6.35 34.95 -18.28
CA GLN A 290 7.08 33.66 -18.25
C GLN A 290 6.16 32.44 -18.33
N THR A 291 6.74 31.25 -18.42
CA THR A 291 6.03 30.00 -18.16
C THR A 291 6.24 29.64 -16.69
N ILE A 292 5.14 29.41 -15.98
CA ILE A 292 5.11 29.09 -14.55
C ILE A 292 4.66 27.65 -14.39
N ALA A 293 5.43 26.85 -13.65
CA ALA A 293 5.04 25.51 -13.28
C ALA A 293 4.05 25.56 -12.12
N ILE A 294 2.85 25.03 -12.33
CA ILE A 294 1.86 24.84 -11.28
C ILE A 294 2.05 23.46 -10.69
N THR A 295 2.42 23.41 -9.40
CA THR A 295 2.73 22.17 -8.70
C THR A 295 1.68 21.83 -7.65
N GLY A 296 1.73 20.58 -7.22
CA GLY A 296 0.91 20.06 -6.14
C GLY A 296 1.22 18.61 -5.86
N SER A 297 0.49 18.03 -4.91
CA SER A 297 0.64 16.62 -4.53
C SER A 297 -0.71 15.93 -4.40
N VAL A 298 -0.68 14.60 -4.54
CA VAL A 298 -1.84 13.73 -4.37
C VAL A 298 -1.65 12.78 -3.20
N THR A 299 -2.76 12.23 -2.69
CA THR A 299 -2.78 11.27 -1.57
C THR A 299 -3.90 10.24 -1.76
N GLY A 300 -3.94 9.19 -0.93
CA GLY A 300 -4.96 8.14 -1.01
C GLY A 300 -4.62 7.15 -2.11
N ASP A 301 -5.62 6.73 -2.88
CA ASP A 301 -5.47 5.73 -3.95
C ASP A 301 -4.91 6.31 -5.27
N ALA A 302 -4.57 7.60 -5.27
CA ALA A 302 -3.85 8.21 -6.37
C ALA A 302 -2.41 7.70 -6.45
N ALA A 303 -1.99 7.33 -7.66
CA ALA A 303 -0.71 6.73 -7.98
C ALA A 303 -0.04 7.40 -9.19
N ALA A 304 1.22 7.08 -9.41
CA ALA A 304 1.98 7.57 -10.55
C ALA A 304 1.30 7.20 -11.88
N GLY A 305 1.19 8.15 -12.79
CA GLY A 305 0.52 7.99 -14.08
C GLY A 305 -0.95 8.42 -14.08
N ASP A 306 -1.58 8.65 -12.93
CA ASP A 306 -2.94 9.19 -12.88
C ASP A 306 -3.02 10.56 -13.53
N THR A 307 -4.19 10.85 -14.10
CA THR A 307 -4.40 12.10 -14.86
C THR A 307 -4.73 13.24 -13.91
N VAL A 308 -4.00 14.35 -14.04
CA VAL A 308 -4.31 15.61 -13.37
C VAL A 308 -4.79 16.62 -14.41
N THR A 309 -5.97 17.19 -14.18
CA THR A 309 -6.53 18.27 -14.99
C THR A 309 -6.54 19.56 -14.19
N LEU A 310 -5.80 20.56 -14.65
CA LEU A 310 -5.77 21.92 -14.10
C LEU A 310 -6.65 22.83 -14.96
N THR A 311 -7.49 23.63 -14.32
CA THR A 311 -8.40 24.58 -14.98
C THR A 311 -8.17 25.98 -14.44
N ILE A 312 -7.92 26.93 -15.34
CA ILE A 312 -7.69 28.35 -15.03
C ILE A 312 -8.53 29.18 -16.00
N GLY A 313 -9.53 29.88 -15.48
CA GLY A 313 -10.57 30.52 -16.31
C GLY A 313 -11.26 29.51 -17.22
N ASP A 314 -11.25 29.77 -18.54
CA ASP A 314 -11.82 28.88 -19.57
C ASP A 314 -10.81 27.86 -20.13
N GLN A 315 -9.57 27.84 -19.62
CA GLN A 315 -8.50 27.00 -20.15
C GLN A 315 -8.27 25.77 -19.27
N SER A 316 -7.97 24.64 -19.91
CA SER A 316 -7.69 23.37 -19.26
C SER A 316 -6.35 22.80 -19.71
N TYR A 317 -5.58 22.33 -18.75
CA TYR A 317 -4.25 21.77 -18.91
C TYR A 317 -4.23 20.37 -18.32
N ALA A 318 -3.58 19.43 -18.99
CA ALA A 318 -3.46 18.05 -18.53
C ALA A 318 -2.01 17.76 -18.16
N GLY A 319 -1.84 17.08 -17.03
CA GLY A 319 -0.58 16.51 -16.57
C GLY A 319 -0.82 15.11 -16.00
N THR A 320 0.23 14.53 -15.45
CA THR A 320 0.17 13.23 -14.76
C THR A 320 0.85 13.31 -13.42
N VAL A 321 0.40 12.50 -12.48
CA VAL A 321 1.08 12.27 -11.21
C VAL A 321 2.43 11.58 -11.47
N GLY A 322 3.50 12.08 -10.86
CA GLY A 322 4.84 11.50 -10.91
C GLY A 322 5.07 10.40 -9.88
N ASP A 323 6.22 9.75 -9.94
CA ASP A 323 6.59 8.64 -9.03
C ASP A 323 6.69 9.07 -7.56
N ASP A 324 6.87 10.36 -7.28
CA ASP A 324 6.92 10.95 -5.95
C ASP A 324 5.55 11.46 -5.45
N LEU A 325 4.47 11.12 -6.15
CA LEU A 325 3.09 11.57 -5.90
C LEU A 325 2.89 13.08 -5.99
N THR A 326 3.77 13.77 -6.73
CA THR A 326 3.60 15.18 -7.09
C THR A 326 3.20 15.32 -8.56
N TYR A 327 2.71 16.49 -8.94
CA TYR A 327 2.51 16.85 -10.34
C TYR A 327 3.05 18.25 -10.62
N SER A 328 3.38 18.51 -11.88
CA SER A 328 3.80 19.82 -12.38
C SER A 328 3.21 20.05 -13.76
N ILE A 329 2.50 21.16 -13.92
CA ILE A 329 1.85 21.55 -15.17
C ILE A 329 2.30 22.95 -15.54
N ASP A 330 2.97 23.08 -16.69
CA ASP A 330 3.43 24.36 -17.20
C ASP A 330 2.26 25.20 -17.73
N VAL A 331 2.13 26.42 -17.22
CA VAL A 331 1.10 27.39 -17.59
C VAL A 331 1.77 28.70 -18.01
N ALA A 332 1.23 29.37 -19.04
CA ALA A 332 1.71 30.70 -19.40
C ALA A 332 1.30 31.73 -18.34
N GLY A 333 2.25 32.54 -17.88
CA GLY A 333 2.05 33.57 -16.86
C GLY A 333 0.95 34.57 -17.22
N GLU A 334 0.77 34.88 -18.51
CA GLU A 334 -0.29 35.77 -18.99
C GLU A 334 -1.71 35.22 -18.68
N VAL A 335 -1.86 33.90 -18.59
CA VAL A 335 -3.12 33.25 -18.21
C VAL A 335 -3.34 33.40 -16.72
N LEU A 336 -2.28 33.26 -15.93
CA LEU A 336 -2.34 33.45 -14.49
C LEU A 336 -2.60 34.92 -14.15
N ALA A 337 -1.93 35.87 -14.79
CA ALA A 337 -2.17 37.31 -14.60
C ALA A 337 -3.58 37.77 -15.02
N ALA A 338 -4.31 36.98 -15.81
CA ALA A 338 -5.68 37.27 -16.23
C ALA A 338 -6.75 36.64 -15.31
N ASN A 339 -6.35 35.87 -14.30
CA ASN A 339 -7.23 35.16 -13.37
C ASN A 339 -6.67 35.27 -11.93
N ASP A 340 -7.43 34.82 -10.95
CA ASP A 340 -7.04 34.87 -9.53
C ASP A 340 -7.39 33.58 -8.77
N THR A 341 -7.91 32.59 -9.50
CA THR A 341 -8.30 31.29 -8.97
C THR A 341 -8.05 30.19 -9.98
N MET A 342 -7.81 28.98 -9.50
CA MET A 342 -7.64 27.78 -10.30
C MET A 342 -8.22 26.56 -9.61
N ALA A 343 -8.58 25.56 -10.40
CA ALA A 343 -9.06 24.26 -9.91
C ALA A 343 -8.18 23.13 -10.46
N ALA A 344 -7.89 22.15 -9.63
CA ALA A 344 -7.21 20.93 -10.05
C ALA A 344 -8.08 19.72 -9.72
N ASN A 345 -8.05 18.73 -10.60
CA ASN A 345 -8.75 17.46 -10.43
C ASN A 345 -7.83 16.31 -10.79
N VAL A 346 -7.74 15.30 -9.92
CA VAL A 346 -7.08 14.02 -10.22
C VAL A 346 -8.12 12.92 -10.40
N THR A 347 -7.91 12.08 -11.40
CA THR A 347 -8.75 10.89 -11.67
C THR A 347 -7.87 9.68 -11.93
N GLY A 348 -8.29 8.53 -11.43
CA GLY A 348 -7.60 7.26 -11.61
C GLY A 348 -8.47 6.08 -11.18
N THR A 349 -7.83 4.93 -11.05
CA THR A 349 -8.43 3.69 -10.52
C THR A 349 -7.47 3.06 -9.51
N ASP A 350 -8.00 2.55 -8.41
CA ASP A 350 -7.22 1.77 -7.44
C ASP A 350 -6.80 0.40 -8.01
N GLU A 351 -6.14 -0.42 -7.19
CA GLU A 351 -5.69 -1.75 -7.58
C GLU A 351 -6.85 -2.74 -7.86
N ALA A 352 -8.00 -2.56 -7.20
CA ALA A 352 -9.21 -3.36 -7.40
C ALA A 352 -10.04 -2.90 -8.62
N GLY A 353 -9.68 -1.78 -9.24
CA GLY A 353 -10.36 -1.20 -10.39
C GLY A 353 -11.50 -0.23 -10.04
N ASN A 354 -11.66 0.18 -8.78
CA ASN A 354 -12.60 1.23 -8.42
C ASN A 354 -12.08 2.59 -8.90
N ALA A 355 -12.92 3.32 -9.63
CA ALA A 355 -12.58 4.67 -10.08
C ALA A 355 -12.69 5.69 -8.94
N PHE A 356 -11.77 6.64 -8.89
CA PHE A 356 -11.85 7.79 -7.99
C PHE A 356 -11.72 9.11 -8.75
N SER A 357 -12.16 10.17 -8.09
CA SER A 357 -11.96 11.55 -8.52
C SER A 357 -11.83 12.43 -7.27
N ALA A 358 -10.84 13.31 -7.26
CA ALA A 358 -10.68 14.32 -6.21
C ALA A 358 -10.41 15.68 -6.84
N ASP A 359 -11.01 16.72 -6.29
CA ASP A 359 -10.86 18.10 -6.75
C ASP A 359 -10.46 19.05 -5.63
N THR A 360 -9.81 20.14 -6.01
CA THR A 360 -9.44 21.23 -5.11
C THR A 360 -9.38 22.54 -5.88
N THR A 361 -9.45 23.65 -5.16
CA THR A 361 -9.33 25.00 -5.71
C THR A 361 -8.29 25.80 -4.94
N ARG A 362 -7.61 26.72 -5.62
CA ARG A 362 -6.66 27.64 -5.02
C ARG A 362 -6.83 29.04 -5.58
N ASP A 363 -6.87 30.00 -4.67
CA ASP A 363 -6.80 31.42 -5.00
C ASP A 363 -5.36 31.94 -4.91
N TYR A 364 -5.02 32.92 -5.74
CA TYR A 364 -3.73 33.61 -5.77
C TYR A 364 -3.93 35.09 -6.13
N SER A 365 -2.94 35.91 -5.83
CA SER A 365 -2.98 37.35 -6.13
C SER A 365 -2.31 37.64 -7.47
N VAL A 366 -2.69 38.75 -8.10
CA VAL A 366 -2.00 39.29 -9.28
C VAL A 366 -1.67 40.74 -8.98
N ASP A 367 -0.40 41.09 -9.08
CA ASP A 367 0.10 42.44 -8.91
C ASP A 367 1.19 42.70 -9.95
N THR A 368 0.85 43.35 -11.05
CA THR A 368 1.75 43.56 -12.19
C THR A 368 2.27 45.00 -12.29
N ASP A 369 2.05 45.84 -11.28
CA ASP A 369 2.30 47.27 -11.40
C ASP A 369 2.83 47.86 -10.09
N ALA A 370 4.03 48.44 -10.13
CA ALA A 370 4.56 49.28 -9.06
C ALA A 370 4.68 50.75 -9.50
N SER A 371 4.31 51.67 -8.60
CA SER A 371 4.44 53.10 -8.84
C SER A 371 4.72 53.89 -7.55
N ALA A 372 5.57 54.89 -7.67
CA ALA A 372 5.86 55.82 -6.57
C ALA A 372 5.76 57.28 -7.03
N THR A 373 5.77 58.19 -6.06
CA THR A 373 6.04 59.62 -6.32
C THR A 373 7.16 60.10 -5.40
N ILE A 374 7.91 61.11 -5.84
CA ILE A 374 8.98 61.77 -5.08
C ILE A 374 8.82 63.28 -5.16
N THR A 375 9.12 63.96 -4.05
CA THR A 375 9.12 65.43 -3.93
C THR A 375 10.46 65.91 -3.40
N ILE A 376 10.83 67.15 -3.73
CA ILE A 376 11.99 67.85 -3.15
C ILE A 376 11.45 69.09 -2.42
N ASP A 377 11.80 69.24 -1.15
CA ASP A 377 11.46 70.40 -0.33
C ASP A 377 12.21 71.66 -0.79
N PRO A 378 11.82 72.86 -0.34
CA PRO A 378 12.63 74.07 -0.53
C PRO A 378 14.11 73.88 -0.16
N VAL A 379 15.00 74.37 -1.01
CA VAL A 379 16.44 74.42 -0.70
C VAL A 379 16.64 75.54 0.31
N THR A 380 16.97 75.19 1.55
CA THR A 380 16.89 76.12 2.71
C THR A 380 15.46 76.66 2.93
N ASP A 381 15.25 77.51 3.94
CA ASP A 381 13.92 77.95 4.34
C ASP A 381 13.20 78.81 3.28
N ASP A 382 13.94 79.49 2.41
CA ASP A 382 13.43 80.47 1.44
C ASP A 382 13.62 80.08 -0.03
N ASN A 383 14.07 78.85 -0.28
CA ASN A 383 14.38 78.34 -1.63
C ASN A 383 15.43 79.18 -2.38
N THR A 384 16.31 79.87 -1.64
CA THR A 384 17.37 80.72 -2.18
C THR A 384 18.68 80.42 -1.46
N VAL A 385 19.75 80.13 -2.21
CA VAL A 385 21.08 79.89 -1.63
C VAL A 385 21.83 81.22 -1.53
N ASN A 386 22.12 81.65 -0.30
CA ASN A 386 22.92 82.85 -0.04
C ASN A 386 24.42 82.55 0.15
N ASP A 387 25.25 83.60 0.22
CA ASP A 387 26.72 83.47 0.40
C ASP A 387 27.12 82.70 1.67
N THR A 388 26.32 82.80 2.73
CA THR A 388 26.58 82.08 3.99
C THR A 388 26.24 80.59 3.87
N GLU A 389 25.16 80.24 3.17
CA GLU A 389 24.77 78.85 2.88
C GLU A 389 25.69 78.18 1.87
N ALA A 390 26.21 78.94 0.89
CA ALA A 390 27.21 78.46 -0.07
C ALA A 390 28.48 77.92 0.60
N GLY A 391 28.80 78.39 1.81
CA GLY A 391 29.92 77.90 2.63
C GLY A 391 29.60 76.74 3.57
N GLN A 392 28.38 76.20 3.55
CA GLN A 392 27.90 75.16 4.48
C GLN A 392 27.53 73.87 3.77
N THR A 393 27.34 72.79 4.54
CA THR A 393 26.64 71.60 4.06
C THR A 393 25.14 71.82 4.27
N ILE A 394 24.36 71.67 3.20
CA ILE A 394 22.91 71.84 3.20
C ILE A 394 22.27 70.45 3.03
N ALA A 395 21.35 70.12 3.91
CA ALA A 395 20.52 68.92 3.77
C ALA A 395 19.43 69.19 2.73
N ILE A 396 19.41 68.41 1.66
CA ILE A 396 18.32 68.40 0.68
C ILE A 396 17.33 67.34 1.10
N THR A 397 16.12 67.78 1.46
CA THR A 397 15.06 66.90 1.96
C THR A 397 13.93 66.74 0.96
N GLY A 398 13.11 65.72 1.19
CA GLY A 398 11.91 65.47 0.41
C GLY A 398 11.13 64.28 0.96
N SER A 399 10.02 63.94 0.31
CA SER A 399 9.19 62.80 0.69
C SER A 399 8.77 61.96 -0.52
N VAL A 400 8.46 60.70 -0.25
CA VAL A 400 7.99 59.73 -1.24
C VAL A 400 6.61 59.17 -0.86
N THR A 401 5.86 58.67 -1.84
CA THR A 401 4.58 57.98 -1.62
C THR A 401 4.38 56.85 -2.64
N GLY A 402 3.31 56.06 -2.51
CA GLY A 402 3.02 54.93 -3.39
C GLY A 402 3.71 53.68 -2.85
N ASP A 403 4.33 52.91 -3.73
CA ASP A 403 5.03 51.65 -3.38
C ASP A 403 6.45 51.87 -2.86
N ALA A 404 6.87 53.14 -2.74
CA ALA A 404 8.13 53.48 -2.09
C ALA A 404 8.09 53.16 -0.58
N ALA A 405 9.15 52.49 -0.12
CA ALA A 405 9.33 52.03 1.24
C ALA A 405 10.69 52.45 1.81
N ALA A 406 10.85 52.31 3.12
CA ALA A 406 12.10 52.61 3.79
C ALA A 406 13.25 51.73 3.25
N GLY A 407 14.39 52.35 2.98
CA GLY A 407 15.55 51.70 2.38
C GLY A 407 15.65 51.85 0.86
N ASP A 408 14.59 52.30 0.17
CA ASP A 408 14.66 52.57 -1.26
C ASP A 408 15.69 53.64 -1.59
N THR A 409 16.33 53.50 -2.75
CA THR A 409 17.43 54.37 -3.15
C THR A 409 16.88 55.68 -3.70
N VAL A 410 17.41 56.81 -3.19
CA VAL A 410 17.16 58.15 -3.73
C VAL A 410 18.45 58.68 -4.35
N THR A 411 18.41 59.00 -5.64
CA THR A 411 19.51 59.64 -6.36
C THR A 411 19.18 61.11 -6.61
N LEU A 412 19.97 62.01 -6.03
CA LEU A 412 19.87 63.45 -6.23
C LEU A 412 20.96 63.91 -7.21
N THR A 413 20.57 64.56 -8.30
CA THR A 413 21.47 65.11 -9.31
C THR A 413 21.45 66.64 -9.30
N ILE A 414 22.62 67.26 -9.18
CA ILE A 414 22.81 68.72 -9.20
C ILE A 414 23.97 69.04 -10.16
N GLY A 415 23.66 69.65 -11.31
CA GLY A 415 24.62 69.81 -12.39
C GLY A 415 25.13 68.44 -12.88
N ASP A 416 26.46 68.26 -12.89
CA ASP A 416 27.11 66.99 -13.26
C ASP A 416 27.37 66.05 -12.04
N GLN A 417 26.91 66.42 -10.84
CA GLN A 417 27.16 65.68 -9.61
C GLN A 417 25.94 64.86 -9.20
N SER A 418 26.19 63.64 -8.72
CA SER A 418 25.17 62.71 -8.22
C SER A 418 25.45 62.38 -6.75
N TYR A 419 24.39 62.38 -5.95
CA TYR A 419 24.40 62.06 -4.53
C TYR A 419 23.38 60.95 -4.29
N GLU A 420 23.70 60.02 -3.40
CA GLU A 420 22.83 58.91 -3.05
C GLU A 420 22.41 59.03 -1.58
N GLY A 421 21.14 58.76 -1.34
CA GLY A 421 20.55 58.58 -0.03
C GLY A 421 19.53 57.45 -0.06
N THR A 422 18.84 57.26 1.05
CA THR A 422 17.77 56.28 1.15
C THR A 422 16.52 56.90 1.75
N VAL A 423 15.36 56.36 1.39
CA VAL A 423 14.09 56.66 2.06
C VAL A 423 14.16 56.17 3.51
N GLY A 424 13.75 57.00 4.47
CA GLY A 424 13.66 56.67 5.89
C GLY A 424 12.31 56.04 6.27
N ASP A 425 12.20 55.57 7.52
CA ASP A 425 10.99 54.92 8.05
C ASP A 425 9.74 55.82 8.03
N ASP A 426 9.91 57.14 7.95
CA ASP A 426 8.83 58.12 7.85
C ASP A 426 8.50 58.53 6.40
N LEU A 427 9.03 57.79 5.41
CA LEU A 427 8.91 58.06 3.97
C LEU A 427 9.48 59.42 3.54
N THR A 428 10.45 59.93 4.28
CA THR A 428 11.25 61.10 3.90
C THR A 428 12.69 60.71 3.58
N TYR A 429 13.43 61.58 2.89
CA TYR A 429 14.86 61.41 2.69
C TYR A 429 15.61 62.71 2.98
N SER A 430 16.90 62.61 3.28
CA SER A 430 17.80 63.74 3.52
C SER A 430 19.17 63.43 2.96
N ILE A 431 19.64 64.22 2.00
CA ILE A 431 20.94 64.08 1.35
C ILE A 431 21.77 65.33 1.58
N ASP A 432 22.92 65.18 2.23
CA ASP A 432 23.83 66.28 2.51
C ASP A 432 24.62 66.68 1.26
N VAL A 433 24.49 67.95 0.87
CA VAL A 433 25.16 68.54 -0.31
C VAL A 433 26.00 69.74 0.12
N ALA A 434 27.19 69.89 -0.46
CA ALA A 434 27.99 71.08 -0.25
C ALA A 434 27.32 72.31 -0.89
N GLY A 435 27.14 73.38 -0.13
CA GLY A 435 26.49 74.62 -0.56
C GLY A 435 27.15 75.26 -1.78
N GLU A 436 28.45 75.05 -1.99
CA GLU A 436 29.17 75.52 -3.18
C GLU A 436 28.66 74.88 -4.48
N VAL A 437 28.16 73.64 -4.41
CA VAL A 437 27.55 72.94 -5.54
C VAL A 437 26.17 73.54 -5.84
N LEU A 438 25.41 73.83 -4.79
CA LEU A 438 24.12 74.49 -4.91
C LEU A 438 24.29 75.93 -5.44
N ALA A 439 25.26 76.70 -4.97
CA ALA A 439 25.52 78.05 -5.46
C ALA A 439 26.02 78.09 -6.93
N ALA A 440 26.51 76.97 -7.46
CA ALA A 440 26.95 76.85 -8.85
C ALA A 440 25.84 76.41 -9.83
N ASN A 441 24.65 76.07 -9.32
CA ASN A 441 23.51 75.58 -10.11
C ASN A 441 22.21 76.26 -9.64
N ASP A 442 21.12 76.11 -10.36
CA ASP A 442 19.80 76.67 -10.00
C ASP A 442 18.66 75.64 -10.15
N THR A 443 19.02 74.41 -10.52
CA THR A 443 18.11 73.28 -10.71
C THR A 443 18.68 72.02 -10.07
N MET A 444 17.82 71.14 -9.60
CA MET A 444 18.17 69.79 -9.18
C MET A 444 17.08 68.80 -9.59
N ALA A 445 17.45 67.52 -9.73
CA ALA A 445 16.53 66.43 -9.97
C ALA A 445 16.72 65.35 -8.91
N ALA A 446 15.63 64.70 -8.50
CA ALA A 446 15.67 63.55 -7.61
C ALA A 446 14.91 62.39 -8.26
N ASN A 447 15.49 61.20 -8.15
CA ASN A 447 14.92 59.95 -8.58
C ASN A 447 14.81 59.02 -7.38
N VAL A 448 13.69 58.32 -7.23
CA VAL A 448 13.58 57.17 -6.31
C VAL A 448 13.35 55.90 -7.10
N THR A 449 14.04 54.83 -6.73
CA THR A 449 13.86 53.48 -7.29
C THR A 449 13.73 52.47 -6.17
N GLY A 450 12.85 51.50 -6.37
CA GLY A 450 12.61 50.40 -5.45
C GLY A 450 11.81 49.28 -6.11
N THR A 451 11.34 48.36 -5.30
CA THR A 451 10.44 47.26 -5.69
C THR A 451 9.27 47.20 -4.71
N ASP A 452 8.07 46.91 -5.20
CA ASP A 452 6.92 46.64 -4.33
C ASP A 452 7.03 45.27 -3.62
N GLU A 453 5.97 44.88 -2.90
CA GLU A 453 5.91 43.60 -2.18
C GLU A 453 5.90 42.38 -3.12
N ALA A 454 5.36 42.51 -4.34
CA ALA A 454 5.32 41.46 -5.37
C ALA A 454 6.62 41.38 -6.20
N GLY A 455 7.54 42.33 -6.01
CA GLY A 455 8.82 42.40 -6.72
C GLY A 455 8.78 43.20 -8.02
N ASN A 456 7.70 43.92 -8.33
CA ASN A 456 7.69 44.83 -9.48
C ASN A 456 8.56 46.06 -9.19
N ALA A 457 9.43 46.40 -10.13
CA ALA A 457 10.31 47.56 -9.99
C ALA A 457 9.57 48.85 -10.35
N PHE A 458 9.82 49.92 -9.59
CA PHE A 458 9.34 51.27 -9.92
C PHE A 458 10.50 52.27 -10.01
N SER A 459 10.23 53.38 -10.71
CA SER A 459 11.09 54.56 -10.70
C SER A 459 10.25 55.82 -10.80
N ALA A 460 10.52 56.80 -9.95
CA ALA A 460 9.84 58.09 -9.98
C ALA A 460 10.83 59.24 -9.93
N ASP A 461 10.63 60.22 -10.81
CA ASP A 461 11.47 61.40 -10.97
C ASP A 461 10.74 62.68 -10.59
N THR A 462 11.49 63.64 -10.06
CA THR A 462 11.04 65.01 -9.90
C THR A 462 12.20 65.97 -10.11
N ALA A 463 11.88 67.24 -10.36
CA ALA A 463 12.87 68.30 -10.48
C ALA A 463 12.40 69.56 -9.76
N ARG A 464 13.37 70.33 -9.26
CA ARG A 464 13.13 71.56 -8.52
C ARG A 464 14.08 72.66 -8.95
N GLU A 465 13.55 73.86 -9.12
CA GLU A 465 14.30 75.11 -9.28
C GLU A 465 14.46 75.83 -7.93
N TYR A 466 15.60 76.50 -7.75
CA TYR A 466 15.89 77.36 -6.61
C TYR A 466 16.70 78.58 -7.05
N ALA A 467 16.66 79.66 -6.27
CA ALA A 467 17.40 80.88 -6.58
C ALA A 467 18.80 80.86 -5.93
N VAL A 468 19.72 81.65 -6.47
CA VAL A 468 21.06 81.86 -5.90
C VAL A 468 21.33 83.36 -5.79
N ASP A 469 21.68 83.83 -4.59
CA ASP A 469 22.05 85.22 -4.30
C ASP A 469 23.26 85.29 -3.35
N THR A 470 24.46 85.28 -3.93
CA THR A 470 25.72 85.31 -3.18
C THR A 470 26.37 86.71 -3.14
N THR A 471 25.59 87.80 -3.26
CA THR A 471 26.13 89.18 -3.45
C THR A 471 25.96 90.15 -2.30
#